data_AF-R6WT84-F1
#
_entry.id   AF-R6WT84-F1
#
_cell.length_a   1.000
_cell.length_b   1.000
_cell.length_c   1.000
_cell.angle_alpha   90.00
_cell.angle_beta   90.00
_cell.angle_gamma   90.00
#
_symmetry.space_group_name_H-M   'P 1'
#
loop_
_entity.id
_entity.type
_entity.pdbx_description
1 polymer ?
#
loop_
_entity_poly.entity_id
_entity_poly.type
_entity_poly.pdbx_seq_one_letter_code
_entity_poly.pdbx_strand_id
1 'polypeptide(L)'
;MNQKDACLFALDKAKLFESSGHRTRFKELMDCYSQFPFFTKGLCKCMYLSAWDEPHFFILLEVLTDLSLGKNTNTDDMRENGDLLADRQEDGEYYVYQLSNAFLDNTSFHLDESVKLESKFRYIIDRALAAAEVIDSVLSPETL
;
A
#
# COMPACT_ATOMS: atom_id res chain seq x y z
N MET A 1 13.44 13.65 -13.26
CA MET A 1 13.33 12.74 -12.10
C MET A 1 12.42 11.60 -12.54
N ASN A 2 12.79 10.34 -12.31
CA ASN A 2 11.89 9.23 -12.63
C ASN A 2 10.66 9.27 -11.68
N GLN A 3 9.57 8.58 -12.03
CA GLN A 3 8.33 8.65 -11.26
C GLN A 3 8.48 8.13 -9.81
N LYS A 4 9.32 7.12 -9.57
CA LYS A 4 9.56 6.59 -8.21
C LYS A 4 10.26 7.61 -7.30
N ASP A 5 11.27 8.31 -7.81
CA ASP A 5 11.99 9.34 -7.06
C ASP A 5 11.09 10.55 -6.79
N ALA A 6 10.20 10.88 -7.73
CA ALA A 6 9.19 11.92 -7.56
C ALA A 6 8.18 11.57 -6.45
N CYS A 7 7.73 10.32 -6.41
CA CYS A 7 6.81 9.80 -5.39
C CYS A 7 7.46 9.86 -4.00
N LEU A 8 8.67 9.31 -3.84
CA LEU A 8 9.45 9.37 -2.61
C LEU A 8 9.66 10.81 -2.13
N PHE A 9 10.07 11.70 -3.02
CA PHE A 9 10.28 13.11 -2.70
C PHE A 9 9.00 13.83 -2.27
N ALA A 10 7.87 13.55 -2.93
CA ALA A 10 6.59 14.16 -2.57
C ALA A 10 6.10 13.70 -1.19
N LEU A 11 6.22 12.41 -0.88
CA LEU A 11 5.89 11.85 0.43
C LEU A 11 6.80 12.39 1.54
N ASP A 12 8.10 12.53 1.26
CA ASP A 12 9.07 13.17 2.18
C ASP A 12 8.69 14.63 2.45
N LYS A 13 8.38 15.40 1.39
CA LYS A 13 7.98 16.81 1.50
C LYS A 13 6.68 16.97 2.29
N ALA A 14 5.74 16.07 2.10
CA ALA A 14 4.48 16.01 2.85
C ALA A 14 4.66 15.45 4.28
N LYS A 15 5.87 15.00 4.65
CA LYS A 15 6.20 14.39 5.94
C LYS A 15 5.28 13.21 6.25
N LEU A 16 5.05 12.34 5.27
CA LEU A 16 4.09 11.25 5.40
C LEU A 16 4.70 9.96 5.99
N PHE A 17 6.00 9.74 5.83
CA PHE A 17 6.69 8.64 6.51
C PHE A 17 6.73 8.80 8.02
N GLU A 18 6.31 7.74 8.72
CA GLU A 18 6.30 7.67 10.19
C GLU A 18 7.71 7.64 10.78
N SER A 19 8.62 6.94 10.12
CA SER A 19 10.00 6.77 10.56
C SER A 19 10.95 6.57 9.39
N SER A 20 12.25 6.65 9.65
CA SER A 20 13.27 6.25 8.67
C SER A 20 13.11 4.80 8.22
N GLY A 21 12.68 3.89 9.12
CA GLY A 21 12.42 2.50 8.80
C GLY A 21 11.27 2.34 7.81
N HIS A 22 10.15 3.02 8.06
CA HIS A 22 9.00 3.04 7.14
C HIS A 22 9.42 3.57 5.76
N ARG A 23 10.15 4.68 5.72
CA ARG A 23 10.68 5.24 4.46
C ARG A 23 11.59 4.28 3.71
N THR A 24 12.52 3.62 4.41
CA THR A 24 13.47 2.68 3.80
C THR A 24 12.76 1.49 3.18
N ARG A 25 11.83 0.85 3.89
CA ARG A 25 11.03 -0.28 3.38
C ARG A 25 10.24 0.11 2.13
N PHE A 26 9.56 1.25 2.15
CA PHE A 26 8.83 1.73 0.97
C PHE A 26 9.76 1.96 -0.23
N LYS A 27 10.93 2.58 0.00
CA LYS A 27 11.93 2.79 -1.04
C LYS A 27 12.41 1.47 -1.65
N GLU A 28 12.66 0.44 -0.82
CA GLU A 28 13.07 -0.88 -1.29
C GLU A 28 12.02 -1.50 -2.23
N LEU A 29 10.73 -1.44 -1.86
CA LEU A 29 9.64 -1.92 -2.72
C LEU A 29 9.60 -1.17 -4.05
N MET A 30 9.68 0.17 -4.01
CA MET A 30 9.68 1.00 -5.20
C MET A 30 10.89 0.75 -6.10
N ASP A 31 12.07 0.54 -5.53
CA ASP A 31 13.29 0.27 -6.29
C ASP A 31 13.24 -1.08 -7.00
N CYS A 32 12.68 -2.09 -6.33
CA CYS A 32 12.59 -3.44 -6.87
C CYS A 32 11.45 -3.62 -7.87
N TYR A 33 10.26 -3.07 -7.60
CA TYR A 33 9.04 -3.51 -8.30
C TYR A 33 8.39 -2.44 -9.20
N SER A 34 8.79 -1.16 -9.13
CA SER A 34 8.13 -0.09 -9.91
C SER A 34 8.29 -0.18 -11.43
N GLN A 35 9.18 -1.04 -11.92
CA GLN A 35 9.43 -1.23 -13.35
C GLN A 35 8.72 -2.47 -13.93
N PHE A 36 8.02 -3.24 -13.09
CA PHE A 36 7.31 -4.43 -13.55
C PHE A 36 5.97 -4.06 -14.20
N PRO A 37 5.48 -4.84 -15.19
CA PRO A 37 4.22 -4.55 -15.89
C PRO A 37 2.98 -4.53 -14.98
N PHE A 38 3.01 -5.23 -13.85
CA PHE A 38 1.91 -5.25 -12.89
C PHE A 38 1.88 -4.02 -11.96
N PHE A 39 2.86 -3.11 -12.05
CA PHE A 39 2.96 -1.97 -11.16
C PHE A 39 1.89 -0.92 -11.48
N THR A 40 0.99 -0.69 -10.53
CA THR A 40 -0.09 0.31 -10.62
C THR A 40 0.00 1.33 -9.49
N LYS A 41 -0.78 2.41 -9.59
CA LYS A 41 -0.95 3.37 -8.48
C LYS A 41 -1.50 2.70 -7.23
N GLY A 42 -2.49 1.81 -7.40
CA GLY A 42 -3.08 1.03 -6.32
C GLY A 42 -2.02 0.21 -5.58
N LEU A 43 -1.20 -0.52 -6.34
CA LEU A 43 -0.10 -1.30 -5.77
C LEU A 43 0.94 -0.41 -5.06
N CYS A 44 1.26 0.76 -5.60
CA CYS A 44 2.14 1.71 -4.92
C CYS A 44 1.58 2.17 -3.55
N LYS A 45 0.26 2.37 -3.44
CA LYS A 45 -0.39 2.70 -2.16
C LYS A 45 -0.33 1.52 -1.19
N CYS A 46 -0.51 0.28 -1.67
CA CYS A 46 -0.33 -0.92 -0.84
C CYS A 46 1.12 -1.08 -0.38
N MET A 47 2.11 -0.80 -1.23
CA MET A 47 3.52 -0.78 -0.86
C MET A 47 3.83 0.24 0.24
N TYR A 48 3.22 1.42 0.18
CA TYR A 48 3.34 2.41 1.24
C TYR A 48 2.72 1.90 2.55
N LEU A 49 1.49 1.39 2.49
CA LEU A 49 0.77 0.90 3.67
C LEU A 49 1.50 -0.28 4.33
N SER A 50 1.97 -1.25 3.55
CA SER A 50 2.66 -2.43 4.08
C SER A 50 4.04 -2.11 4.64
N ALA A 51 4.67 -1.01 4.20
CA ALA A 51 5.98 -0.60 4.71
C ALA A 51 5.94 -0.03 6.14
N TRP A 52 4.74 0.13 6.72
CA TRP A 52 4.54 0.65 8.07
C TRP A 52 5.35 -0.12 9.12
N ASP A 53 5.29 -1.44 9.07
CA ASP A 53 6.01 -2.36 9.95
C ASP A 53 6.64 -3.53 9.18
N GLU A 54 7.42 -4.34 9.90
CA GLU A 54 8.12 -5.48 9.30
C GLU A 54 7.19 -6.64 8.90
N PRO A 55 6.21 -7.06 9.74
CA PRO A 55 5.29 -8.13 9.37
C PRO A 55 4.56 -7.87 8.05
N HIS A 56 3.93 -6.70 7.89
CA HIS A 56 3.19 -6.36 6.67
C HIS A 56 4.13 -6.20 5.47
N PHE A 57 5.33 -5.66 5.69
CA PHE A 57 6.34 -5.54 4.66
C PHE A 57 6.75 -6.91 4.09
N PHE A 58 6.98 -7.91 4.95
CA PHE A 58 7.33 -9.26 4.51
C PHE A 58 6.19 -9.94 3.75
N ILE A 59 4.95 -9.79 4.21
CA ILE A 59 3.77 -10.30 3.49
C ILE A 59 3.72 -9.74 2.07
N LEU A 60 3.85 -8.42 1.92
CA LEU A 60 3.81 -7.82 0.59
C LEU A 60 5.02 -8.22 -0.28
N LEU A 61 6.20 -8.30 0.32
CA LEU A 61 7.43 -8.69 -0.40
C LEU A 61 7.31 -10.11 -0.98
N GLU A 62 6.70 -11.04 -0.24
CA GLU A 62 6.42 -12.39 -0.73
C GLU A 62 5.49 -12.37 -1.95
N VAL A 63 4.36 -11.66 -1.86
CA VAL A 63 3.39 -11.51 -2.96
C VAL A 63 4.04 -10.91 -4.21
N LEU A 64 4.82 -9.84 -4.05
CA LEU A 64 5.50 -9.18 -5.16
C LEU A 64 6.60 -10.04 -5.78
N THR A 65 7.29 -10.84 -4.97
CA THR A 65 8.28 -11.80 -5.46
C THR A 65 7.61 -12.86 -6.34
N ASP A 66 6.48 -13.41 -5.91
CA ASP A 66 5.73 -14.38 -6.71
C ASP A 66 5.20 -13.80 -8.02
N LEU A 67 4.69 -12.55 -8.00
CA LEU A 67 4.31 -11.81 -9.21
C LEU A 67 5.50 -11.62 -10.15
N SER A 68 6.66 -11.23 -9.63
CA SER A 68 7.87 -11.00 -10.43
C SER A 68 8.41 -12.26 -11.11
N LEU A 69 8.17 -13.44 -10.53
CA LEU A 69 8.54 -14.73 -11.08
C LEU A 69 7.55 -15.25 -12.15
N GLY A 70 6.49 -14.48 -12.45
CA GLY A 70 5.46 -14.85 -13.42
C GLY A 70 4.58 -16.00 -12.95
N LYS A 71 4.55 -16.28 -11.64
CA LYS A 71 3.60 -17.24 -11.06
C LYS A 71 2.16 -16.72 -11.19
N ASN A 72 2.00 -15.39 -11.16
CA ASN A 72 0.74 -14.67 -11.31
C ASN A 72 0.91 -13.55 -12.34
N THR A 73 -0.15 -13.18 -13.05
CA THR A 73 -0.09 -12.20 -14.16
C THR A 73 -0.56 -10.79 -13.77
N ASN A 74 -1.27 -10.65 -12.65
CA ASN A 74 -1.83 -9.39 -12.16
C ASN A 74 -2.01 -9.44 -10.62
N THR A 75 -2.58 -8.38 -10.04
CA THR A 75 -2.78 -8.25 -8.58
C THR A 75 -4.05 -8.94 -8.05
N ASP A 76 -4.75 -9.75 -8.84
CA ASP A 76 -6.02 -10.36 -8.42
C ASP A 76 -5.81 -11.33 -7.23
N ASP A 77 -4.74 -12.12 -7.27
CA ASP A 77 -4.36 -13.02 -6.16
C ASP A 77 -4.00 -12.23 -4.89
N MET A 78 -3.45 -11.02 -5.04
CA MET A 78 -3.15 -10.16 -3.90
C MET A 78 -4.43 -9.66 -3.23
N ARG A 79 -5.44 -9.29 -4.03
CA ARG A 79 -6.77 -8.89 -3.54
C ARG A 79 -7.46 -10.06 -2.82
N GLU A 80 -7.47 -11.26 -3.43
CA GLU A 80 -8.08 -12.45 -2.82
C GLU A 80 -7.41 -12.82 -1.50
N ASN A 81 -6.08 -12.79 -1.45
CA ASN A 81 -5.35 -13.02 -0.21
C ASN A 81 -5.64 -11.93 0.83
N GLY A 82 -5.80 -10.67 0.40
CA GLY A 82 -6.22 -9.57 1.27
C GLY A 82 -7.59 -9.81 1.92
N ASP A 83 -8.59 -10.25 1.14
CA ASP A 83 -9.92 -10.60 1.66
C ASP A 83 -9.83 -11.74 2.69
N LEU A 84 -9.10 -12.81 2.36
CA LEU A 84 -8.92 -13.96 3.26
C LEU A 84 -8.18 -13.60 4.56
N LEU A 85 -7.23 -12.66 4.49
CA LEU A 85 -6.52 -12.17 5.67
C LEU A 85 -7.43 -11.28 6.51
N ALA A 86 -8.20 -10.39 5.89
CA ALA A 86 -9.16 -9.53 6.59
C ALA A 86 -10.16 -10.38 7.39
N ASP A 87 -10.79 -11.38 6.77
CA ASP A 87 -11.79 -12.24 7.41
C ASP A 87 -11.27 -13.02 8.65
N ARG A 88 -9.95 -13.11 8.82
CA ARG A 88 -9.29 -13.76 9.97
C ARG A 88 -8.97 -12.80 11.11
N GLN A 89 -9.09 -11.49 10.89
CA GLN A 89 -8.79 -10.49 11.91
C GLN A 89 -10.07 -10.06 12.64
N GLU A 90 -10.01 -10.06 13.98
CA GLU A 90 -11.06 -9.52 14.83
C GLU A 90 -10.74 -8.11 15.34
N ASP A 91 -9.54 -7.61 15.04
CA ASP A 91 -9.06 -6.29 15.47
C ASP A 91 -8.99 -5.29 14.30
N GLY A 92 -8.31 -4.16 14.52
CA GLY A 92 -8.23 -3.12 13.51
C GLY A 92 -7.41 -3.47 12.27
N GLU A 93 -6.67 -4.58 12.25
CA GLU A 93 -6.00 -5.08 11.05
C GLU A 93 -7.00 -5.41 9.95
N TYR A 94 -8.23 -5.82 10.30
CA TYR A 94 -9.32 -6.00 9.34
C TYR A 94 -9.47 -4.78 8.42
N TYR A 95 -9.51 -3.58 8.99
CA TYR A 95 -9.70 -2.35 8.25
C TYR A 95 -8.45 -1.94 7.46
N VAL A 96 -7.26 -2.32 7.92
CA VAL A 96 -6.00 -2.11 7.19
C VAL A 96 -5.99 -2.96 5.91
N TYR A 97 -6.40 -4.23 6.00
CA TYR A 97 -6.53 -5.09 4.82
C TYR A 97 -7.64 -4.60 3.87
N GLN A 98 -8.79 -4.18 4.40
CA GLN A 98 -9.87 -3.59 3.58
C GLN A 98 -9.40 -2.33 2.84
N LEU A 99 -8.59 -1.47 3.49
CA LEU A 99 -7.98 -0.31 2.84
C LEU A 99 -7.03 -0.73 1.71
N SER A 100 -6.19 -1.75 1.94
CA SER A 100 -5.32 -2.31 0.91
C SER A 100 -6.12 -2.80 -0.30
N ASN A 101 -7.22 -3.52 -0.09
CA ASN A 101 -8.07 -4.01 -1.17
C ASN A 101 -8.73 -2.85 -1.93
N ALA A 102 -9.23 -1.84 -1.23
CA ALA A 102 -9.78 -0.64 -1.85
C ALA A 102 -8.74 0.08 -2.73
N PHE A 103 -7.47 0.12 -2.31
CA PHE A 103 -6.39 0.67 -3.14
C PHE A 103 -6.15 -0.13 -4.41
N LEU A 104 -6.13 -1.47 -4.35
CA LEU A 104 -5.96 -2.33 -5.51
C LEU A 104 -7.13 -2.19 -6.49
N ASP A 105 -8.36 -2.15 -5.98
CA ASP A 105 -9.59 -2.02 -6.77
C ASP A 105 -9.84 -0.59 -7.28
N ASN A 106 -8.99 0.36 -6.88
CA ASN A 106 -9.14 1.79 -7.17
C ASN A 106 -10.53 2.34 -6.74
N THR A 107 -10.99 1.91 -5.57
CA THR A 107 -12.26 2.33 -4.97
C THR A 107 -12.03 3.22 -3.74
N SER A 108 -13.05 4.00 -3.37
CA SER A 108 -13.00 4.82 -2.17
C SER A 108 -13.16 3.97 -0.92
N PHE A 109 -12.23 4.10 0.02
CA PHE A 109 -12.36 3.51 1.34
C PHE A 109 -13.07 4.47 2.30
N HIS A 110 -14.08 3.98 3.00
CA HIS A 110 -14.81 4.73 4.02
C HIS A 110 -14.86 3.94 5.32
N LEU A 111 -14.27 4.49 6.37
CA LEU A 111 -14.41 3.97 7.73
C LEU A 111 -15.61 4.65 8.40
N ASP A 112 -16.61 3.86 8.79
CA ASP A 112 -17.78 4.38 9.50
C ASP A 112 -17.35 4.99 10.86
N GLU A 113 -17.84 6.19 11.19
CA GLU A 113 -17.51 6.91 12.42
C GLU A 113 -17.94 6.16 13.69
N SER A 114 -18.95 5.30 13.59
CA SER A 114 -19.45 4.46 14.69
C SER A 114 -18.52 3.30 15.05
N VAL A 115 -17.55 2.97 14.18
CA VAL A 115 -16.57 1.92 14.45
C VAL A 115 -15.63 2.36 15.56
N LYS A 116 -15.63 1.57 16.64
CA LYS A 116 -14.66 1.70 17.73
C LYS A 116 -13.35 1.02 17.33
N LEU A 117 -12.52 1.79 16.66
CA LEU A 117 -11.18 1.38 16.24
C LEU A 117 -10.14 1.87 17.24
N GLU A 118 -9.14 1.05 17.56
CA GLU A 118 -8.00 1.52 18.35
C GLU A 118 -7.30 2.70 17.66
N SER A 119 -6.80 3.65 18.45
CA SER A 119 -6.18 4.87 17.94
C SER A 119 -5.02 4.61 16.99
N LYS A 120 -4.25 3.53 17.21
CA LYS A 120 -3.14 3.13 16.35
C LYS A 120 -3.60 2.83 14.92
N PHE A 121 -4.70 2.09 14.75
CA PHE A 121 -5.17 1.67 13.43
C PHE A 121 -5.85 2.82 12.69
N ARG A 122 -6.61 3.67 13.42
CA ARG A 122 -7.17 4.89 12.84
C ARG A 122 -6.05 5.81 12.33
N TYR A 123 -5.00 5.97 13.12
CA TYR A 123 -3.82 6.73 12.70
C TYR A 123 -3.16 6.15 11.44
N ILE A 124 -2.94 4.84 11.37
CA ILE A 124 -2.37 4.18 10.18
C ILE A 124 -3.22 4.45 8.94
N ILE A 125 -4.54 4.25 9.05
CA ILE A 125 -5.50 4.45 7.96
C ILE A 125 -5.47 5.90 7.47
N ASP A 126 -5.58 6.87 8.38
CA ASP A 126 -5.58 8.30 8.03
C ASP A 126 -4.28 8.71 7.31
N ARG A 127 -3.14 8.18 7.76
CA ARG A 127 -1.82 8.44 7.17
C ARG A 127 -1.68 7.79 5.79
N ALA A 128 -2.22 6.59 5.61
CA ALA A 128 -2.23 5.90 4.34
C ALA A 128 -3.16 6.58 3.31
N LEU A 129 -4.32 7.07 3.73
CA LEU A 129 -5.22 7.86 2.89
C LEU A 129 -4.55 9.17 2.44
N ALA A 130 -3.92 9.91 3.35
CA ALA A 130 -3.17 11.12 3.00
C ALA A 130 -2.00 10.84 2.03
N ALA A 131 -1.31 9.71 2.19
CA ALA A 131 -0.29 9.27 1.24
C ALA A 131 -0.87 8.87 -0.12
N ALA A 132 -2.04 8.23 -0.14
CA ALA A 132 -2.72 7.86 -1.37
C ALA A 132 -3.02 9.08 -2.24
N GLU A 133 -3.50 10.18 -1.65
CA GLU A 133 -3.74 11.44 -2.37
C GLU A 133 -2.45 12.00 -3.00
N VAL A 134 -1.34 11.97 -2.26
CA VAL A 134 -0.04 12.42 -2.77
C VAL A 134 0.44 11.51 -3.91
N ILE A 135 0.34 10.19 -3.75
CA ILE A 135 0.73 9.21 -4.77
C ILE A 135 -0.09 9.42 -6.04
N ASP A 136 -1.40 9.62 -5.92
CA ASP A 136 -2.30 9.84 -7.05
C ASP A 136 -1.96 11.10 -7.85
N SER A 137 -1.52 12.15 -7.16
CA SER A 137 -1.12 13.43 -7.75
C SER A 137 0.22 13.38 -8.50
N VAL A 138 1.10 12.43 -8.15
CA VAL A 138 2.47 12.37 -8.68
C VAL A 138 2.61 11.30 -9.77
N LEU A 139 1.97 10.15 -9.59
CA LEU A 139 2.03 9.08 -10.58
C LEU A 139 1.05 9.37 -11.73
N SER A 140 1.45 9.09 -12.97
CA SER A 140 0.60 9.32 -14.14
C SER A 140 -0.36 8.13 -14.37
N PRO A 141 -1.49 8.30 -15.09
CA PRO A 141 -2.45 7.23 -15.38
C PRO A 141 -1.93 6.16 -16.36
N GLU A 142 -0.82 6.40 -17.05
CA GLU A 142 -0.28 5.58 -18.14
C GLU A 142 0.41 4.28 -17.68
N THR A 143 0.29 3.90 -16.41
CA THR A 143 0.72 2.61 -15.86
C THR A 143 -0.43 1.58 -15.81
N LEU A 144 -1.32 1.61 -16.80
CA LEU A 144 -2.34 0.58 -17.06
C LEU A 144 -1.96 -0.24 -18.30
#